data_AF-A0A7W6GBF4-F1
#
_entry.id   AF-A0A7W6GBF4-F1
#
_cell.length_a   1.000
_cell.length_b   1.000
_cell.length_c   1.000
_cell.angle_alpha   90.00
_cell.angle_beta   90.00
_cell.angle_gamma   90.00
#
_symmetry.space_group_name_H-M   'P 1'
#
loop_
_entity.id
_entity.type
_entity.pdbx_description
1 polymer ?
#
loop_
_entity_poly.entity_id
_entity_poly.type
_entity_poly.pdbx_seq_one_letter_code
_entity_poly.pdbx_strand_id
1 'polypeptide(L)'
;RRDAQTVAALRAQVKTTQETLDLSTASYKDGASSLLDVLDAQRQVSLAQASLANAVQTMAIDYVSLNVAIGGGYNPGGATAPKPVAAKASPAKAG
;
A
#
# COMPACT_ATOMS: atom_id res chain seq x y z
N ARG A 1 -0.57 13.81 8.93
CA ARG A 1 -1.97 13.32 8.94
C ARG A 1 -2.35 12.59 7.66
N ARG A 2 -1.89 13.03 6.48
CA ARG A 2 -2.18 12.38 5.18
C ARG A 2 -1.73 10.91 5.14
N ASP A 3 -0.52 10.57 5.57
CA ASP A 3 -0.01 9.18 5.44
C ASP A 3 -0.79 8.20 6.32
N ALA A 4 -1.17 8.64 7.52
CA ALA A 4 -2.06 7.87 8.39
C ALA A 4 -3.45 7.63 7.77
N GLN A 5 -4.00 8.61 7.04
CA GLN A 5 -5.26 8.44 6.31
C GLN A 5 -5.09 7.46 5.13
N THR A 6 -3.98 7.54 4.40
CA THR A 6 -3.65 6.59 3.32
C THR A 6 -3.53 5.17 3.84
N VAL A 7 -2.80 4.95 4.94
CA VAL A 7 -2.66 3.64 5.58
C VAL A 7 -4.02 3.12 6.07
N ALA A 8 -4.85 3.98 6.66
CA ALA A 8 -6.19 3.58 7.10
C ALA A 8 -7.09 3.15 5.93
N ALA A 9 -7.06 3.91 4.82
CA ALA A 9 -7.80 3.56 3.61
C ALA A 9 -7.34 2.23 3.00
N LEU A 10 -6.02 1.99 2.95
CA LEU A 10 -5.47 0.74 2.43
C LEU A 10 -5.76 -0.45 3.35
N ARG A 11 -5.82 -0.26 4.67
CA ARG A 11 -6.32 -1.29 5.60
C ARG A 11 -7.78 -1.64 5.34
N ALA A 12 -8.63 -0.63 5.12
CA ALA A 12 -10.02 -0.86 4.75
C ALA A 12 -10.11 -1.62 3.42
N GLN A 13 -9.28 -1.28 2.43
CA GLN A 13 -9.20 -1.99 1.16
C GLN A 13 -8.85 -3.48 1.34
N VAL A 14 -7.83 -3.79 2.16
CA VAL A 14 -7.48 -5.18 2.47
C VAL A 14 -8.66 -5.94 3.06
N LYS A 15 -9.38 -5.33 4.01
CA LYS A 15 -10.58 -5.93 4.61
C LYS A 15 -11.65 -6.21 3.55
N THR A 16 -11.96 -5.24 2.70
CA THR A 16 -12.94 -5.42 1.62
C THR A 16 -12.54 -6.53 0.66
N THR A 17 -11.28 -6.58 0.23
CA THR A 17 -10.81 -7.65 -0.66
C THR A 17 -10.85 -9.03 0.00
N GLN A 18 -10.63 -9.10 1.32
CA GLN A 18 -10.73 -10.36 2.06
C GLN A 18 -12.19 -10.84 2.14
N GLU A 19 -13.13 -9.93 2.39
CA GLU A 19 -14.57 -10.25 2.35
C GLU A 19 -14.99 -10.74 0.95
N THR A 20 -14.51 -10.12 -0.12
CA THR A 20 -14.74 -10.58 -1.50
C THR A 20 -14.18 -11.99 -1.73
N LEU A 21 -12.99 -12.28 -1.22
CA LEU A 21 -12.39 -13.62 -1.31
C LEU A 21 -13.24 -14.67 -0.57
N ASP A 22 -13.70 -14.34 0.63
CA ASP A 22 -14.53 -15.24 1.43
C ASP A 22 -15.85 -15.53 0.71
N LEU A 23 -16.51 -14.50 0.16
CA LEU A 23 -17.73 -14.64 -0.65
C LEU A 23 -17.50 -15.45 -1.92
N SER A 24 -16.43 -15.19 -2.68
CA SER A 24 -16.10 -15.92 -3.89
C SER A 24 -15.82 -17.40 -3.58
N THR A 25 -15.12 -17.66 -2.48
CA THR A 25 -14.85 -19.02 -2.00
C THR A 25 -16.14 -19.75 -1.63
N ALA A 26 -17.10 -19.08 -0.98
CA ALA A 26 -18.41 -19.64 -0.67
C ALA A 26 -19.19 -19.97 -1.96
N SER A 27 -19.31 -19.01 -2.88
CA SER A 27 -19.99 -19.20 -4.16
C SER A 27 -19.38 -20.32 -5.01
N TYR A 28 -18.05 -20.48 -5.01
CA TYR A 28 -17.38 -21.59 -5.70
C TYR A 28 -17.73 -22.95 -5.07
N LYS A 29 -17.75 -23.04 -3.73
CA LYS A 29 -18.13 -24.27 -3.02
C LYS A 29 -19.59 -24.66 -3.26
N ASP A 30 -20.46 -23.66 -3.43
CA ASP A 30 -21.87 -23.84 -3.76
C ASP A 30 -22.11 -24.10 -5.26
N GLY A 31 -21.05 -24.08 -6.09
CA GLY A 31 -21.12 -24.29 -7.53
C GLY A 31 -21.68 -23.10 -8.32
N ALA A 32 -21.87 -21.95 -7.68
CA ALA A 32 -22.44 -20.74 -8.25
C ALA A 32 -21.39 -19.83 -8.95
N SER A 33 -20.10 -20.12 -8.79
CA SER A 33 -18.98 -19.35 -9.34
C SER A 33 -17.81 -20.26 -9.73
N SER A 34 -16.85 -19.74 -10.49
CA SER A 34 -15.71 -20.51 -11.00
C SER A 34 -14.49 -20.43 -10.07
N LEU A 35 -13.57 -21.39 -10.20
CA LEU A 35 -12.28 -21.33 -9.49
C LEU A 35 -11.46 -20.07 -9.88
N LEU A 36 -11.64 -19.56 -11.11
CA LEU A 36 -10.95 -18.35 -11.55
C LEU A 36 -11.39 -17.11 -10.77
N ASP A 37 -12.66 -17.03 -10.36
CA ASP A 37 -13.18 -15.92 -9.56
C ASP A 37 -12.55 -15.93 -8.15
N VAL A 38 -12.27 -17.10 -7.60
CA VAL A 38 -11.55 -17.25 -6.31
C VAL A 38 -10.10 -16.81 -6.46
N LEU A 39 -9.43 -17.26 -7.51
CA LEU A 39 -8.02 -16.90 -7.77
C LEU A 39 -7.86 -15.40 -8.06
N ASP A 40 -8.82 -14.77 -8.73
CA ASP A 40 -8.83 -13.33 -8.93
C ASP A 40 -9.01 -12.59 -7.60
N ALA A 41 -9.96 -13.01 -6.76
CA ALA A 41 -10.14 -12.42 -5.43
C ALA A 41 -8.88 -12.58 -4.54
N GLN A 42 -8.20 -13.73 -4.59
CA GLN A 42 -6.92 -13.94 -3.90
C GLN A 42 -5.82 -13.01 -4.40
N ARG A 43 -5.74 -12.81 -5.72
CA ARG A 43 -4.83 -11.85 -6.34
C ARG A 43 -5.12 -10.44 -5.85
N GLN A 44 -6.39 -10.04 -5.78
CA GLN A 44 -6.79 -8.73 -5.28
C GLN A 44 -6.38 -8.51 -3.81
N VAL A 45 -6.58 -9.51 -2.94
CA VAL A 45 -6.10 -9.46 -1.53
C VAL A 45 -4.59 -9.25 -1.48
N SER A 46 -3.84 -10.00 -2.29
CA SER A 46 -2.38 -9.93 -2.33
C SER A 46 -1.88 -8.55 -2.78
N LEU A 47 -2.52 -7.97 -3.80
CA LEU A 47 -2.22 -6.63 -4.29
C LEU A 47 -2.55 -5.57 -3.22
N ALA A 48 -3.70 -5.66 -2.56
CA ALA A 48 -4.09 -4.73 -1.50
C ALA A 48 -3.11 -4.77 -0.32
N GLN A 49 -2.68 -5.96 0.09
CA GLN A 49 -1.68 -6.14 1.16
C GLN A 49 -0.33 -5.53 0.77
N ALA A 50 0.12 -5.74 -0.47
CA ALA A 50 1.36 -5.14 -0.97
C ALA A 50 1.29 -3.60 -0.99
N SER A 51 0.16 -3.02 -1.42
CA SER A 51 -0.07 -1.58 -1.37
C SER A 51 -0.03 -1.03 0.07
N LEU A 52 -0.66 -1.73 1.01
CA LEU A 52 -0.62 -1.36 2.43
C LEU A 52 0.81 -1.40 2.99
N ALA A 53 1.57 -2.46 2.70
CA ALA A 53 2.94 -2.59 3.15
C ALA A 53 3.82 -1.43 2.64
N ASN A 54 3.70 -1.10 1.35
CA ASN A 54 4.40 0.03 0.75
C ASN A 54 4.04 1.37 1.42
N ALA A 55 2.75 1.62 1.69
CA ALA A 55 2.34 2.85 2.35
C ALA A 55 2.86 2.97 3.79
N VAL A 56 2.91 1.86 4.54
CA VAL A 56 3.50 1.83 5.87
C VAL A 56 5.01 2.10 5.81
N GLN A 57 5.71 1.52 4.83
CA GLN A 57 7.13 1.78 4.61
C GLN A 57 7.39 3.27 4.33
N THR A 58 6.62 3.88 3.42
CA THR A 58 6.74 5.31 3.09
C THR A 58 6.48 6.18 4.32
N MET A 59 5.43 5.90 5.09
CA MET A 59 5.14 6.63 6.33
C MET A 59 6.30 6.59 7.32
N ALA A 60 7.02 5.46 7.43
CA ALA A 60 8.19 5.36 8.30
C ALA A 60 9.38 6.19 7.79
N ILE A 61 9.63 6.19 6.47
CA ILE A 61 10.69 6.99 5.84
C ILE A 61 10.41 8.49 6.03
N ASP A 62 9.16 8.92 5.83
CA ASP A 62 8.75 10.31 5.98
C ASP A 62 8.91 10.78 7.43
N TYR A 63 8.57 9.92 8.39
CA TYR A 63 8.76 10.21 9.81
C TYR A 63 10.24 10.44 10.14
N VAL A 64 11.14 9.56 9.70
CA VAL A 64 12.58 9.73 9.93
C VAL A 64 13.10 11.01 9.26
N SER A 65 12.71 11.26 8.01
CA SER A 65 13.13 12.44 7.25
C SER A 65 12.70 13.74 7.92
N LEU A 66 11.48 13.78 8.47
CA LEU A 66 10.97 14.92 9.21
C LEU A 66 11.78 15.19 10.49
N ASN A 67 12.11 14.14 11.25
CA ASN A 67 12.92 14.27 12.47
C ASN A 67 14.33 14.81 12.16
N VAL A 68 14.96 14.33 11.09
CA VAL A 68 16.27 14.85 10.63
C VAL A 68 16.16 16.32 10.25
N ALA A 69 15.10 16.72 9.53
CA ALA A 69 14.90 18.10 9.08
C ALA A 69 14.65 19.09 10.23
N ILE A 70 13.96 18.68 11.31
CA ILE A 70 13.58 19.57 12.42
C ILE A 70 14.71 19.79 13.43
N GLY A 71 15.64 18.86 13.60
CA GLY A 71 16.65 18.96 14.68
C GLY A 71 18.01 18.30 14.45
N GLY A 72 18.24 17.66 13.30
CA GLY A 72 19.52 17.01 12.96
C GLY A 72 20.29 17.66 11.82
N GLY A 73 19.77 18.74 11.23
CA GLY A 73 20.20 19.28 9.93
C GLY A 73 21.01 20.58 9.92
N TYR A 74 21.51 21.11 11.05
CA TYR A 74 22.43 22.24 11.02
C TYR A 74 23.86 21.74 10.75
N ASN A 75 24.17 21.44 9.48
CA ASN A 75 25.55 21.26 9.04
C ASN A 75 25.97 22.47 8.18
N PRO A 76 26.73 23.45 8.72
CA PRO A 76 27.21 24.61 7.97
C PRO A 76 28.34 24.29 6.97
N GLY A 77 28.55 23.02 6.63
CA GLY A 77 29.51 22.60 5.61
C GLY A 77 29.20 21.22 5.04
N GLY A 78 28.63 21.17 3.82
CA GLY A 78 28.78 20.01 2.95
C GLY A 78 27.64 18.99 2.95
N ALA A 79 26.86 19.04 1.87
CA ALA A 79 26.21 17.93 1.18
C ALA A 79 25.45 16.88 2.01
N THR A 80 24.18 17.15 2.32
CA THR A 80 23.14 16.11 2.29
C THR A 80 21.86 16.68 1.66
N ALA A 81 21.82 16.72 0.34
CA ALA A 81 20.54 16.77 -0.35
C ALA A 81 19.83 15.43 -0.09
N PRO A 82 18.65 15.38 0.55
CA PRO A 82 17.85 14.16 0.50
C PRO A 82 17.47 13.98 -0.96
N LYS A 83 18.08 12.98 -1.61
CA LYS A 83 17.65 12.52 -2.93
C LYS A 83 16.15 12.23 -2.81
N PRO A 84 15.27 12.89 -3.58
CA PRO A 84 13.89 12.46 -3.63
C PRO A 84 13.95 11.01 -4.15
N VAL A 85 13.54 10.05 -3.31
CA VAL A 85 13.16 8.73 -3.81
C VAL A 85 12.00 9.00 -4.73
N ALA A 86 12.33 9.17 -6.01
CA ALA A 86 11.41 9.58 -7.04
C ALA A 86 10.21 8.66 -6.96
N ALA A 87 9.07 9.23 -6.57
CA ALA A 87 7.77 8.66 -6.77
C ALA A 87 7.58 8.45 -8.28
N LYS A 88 8.08 7.32 -8.80
CA LYS A 88 7.59 6.71 -10.03
C LYS A 88 6.66 5.59 -9.62
N ALA A 89 5.48 6.00 -9.17
CA ALA A 89 4.27 5.21 -9.33
C ALA A 89 3.32 6.08 -10.15
N SER A 90 3.59 6.17 -11.46
CA SER A 90 2.52 6.49 -12.41
C SER A 90 1.78 5.19 -12.74
N PRO A 91 0.47 5.29 -12.97
CA PRO A 91 -0.49 4.24 -12.68
C PRO A 91 -0.52 3.16 -13.76
N ALA A 92 -1.01 2.00 -13.35
CA ALA A 92 -1.49 0.94 -14.21
C ALA A 92 -2.28 1.52 -15.40
N LYS A 93 -1.78 1.26 -16.61
CA LYS A 93 -2.57 1.40 -17.82
C LYS A 93 -3.35 0.09 -17.98
N ALA A 94 -4.66 0.18 -17.85
CA ALA A 94 -5.58 -0.83 -18.37
C ALA A 94 -5.35 -0.95 -19.89
N GLY A 95 -5.26 -2.19 -20.36
CA GLY A 95 -5.11 -2.59 -21.76
C GLY A 95 -5.11 -4.10 -21.85
#